data_AF-A0A9D1W537-F1
#
_entry.id   AF-A0A9D1W537-F1
#
_cell.length_a   1.000
_cell.length_b   1.000
_cell.length_c   1.000
_cell.angle_alpha   90.00
_cell.angle_beta   90.00
_cell.angle_gamma   90.00
#
_symmetry.space_group_name_H-M   'P 1'
#
loop_
_entity.id
_entity.type
_entity.pdbx_description
1 polymer ?
#
loop_
_entity_poly.entity_id
_entity_poly.type
_entity_poly.pdbx_seq_one_letter_code
_entity_poly.pdbx_strand_id
1 'polypeptide(L)'
;MPGIADIGLDQEKALLLLDGIYSTVVVRDIQEREKRRGQRQIADSALLRKIVLSLADNIGNMVSSSSIGNTLANEGLLRDGRCKGKPSAHTVQAYIQALLESYFFYEIKRFDIKGKEYLRTLGKYYIVDIGLRNYLLGFRERDSGHATENVVYLELLRRGYDVAVGKIGNSEVDFIAAKADEKKYIQVTESMVSEDVRRRELAPMQQIRDNYEKTILSLDPGLVSSYDGIRSVSLIDWLLEK
;
A
#
# COMPACT_ATOMS: atom_id res chain seq x y z
N MET A 1 -4.05 -4.77 15.23
CA MET A 1 -5.00 -5.86 15.54
C MET A 1 -5.27 -5.97 17.04
N PRO A 2 -6.53 -6.03 17.50
CA PRO A 2 -6.88 -6.21 18.91
C PRO A 2 -6.30 -7.50 19.51
N GLY A 3 -6.31 -8.61 18.78
CA GLY A 3 -5.85 -9.91 19.29
C GLY A 3 -4.35 -9.99 19.59
N ILE A 4 -3.51 -9.12 19.00
CA ILE A 4 -2.08 -9.07 19.35
C ILE A 4 -1.89 -8.42 20.73
N ALA A 5 -2.77 -7.49 21.13
CA ALA A 5 -2.71 -6.87 22.45
C ALA A 5 -2.96 -7.90 23.57
N ASP A 6 -3.81 -8.91 23.31
CA ASP A 6 -4.15 -9.96 24.27
C ASP A 6 -3.06 -11.06 24.36
N ILE A 7 -2.34 -11.32 23.27
CA ILE A 7 -1.33 -12.38 23.16
C ILE A 7 0.06 -11.90 23.62
N GLY A 8 0.30 -10.59 23.59
CA GLY A 8 1.60 -9.97 23.81
C GLY A 8 2.48 -9.96 22.56
N LEU A 9 3.70 -9.43 22.68
CA LEU A 9 4.68 -9.31 21.58
C LEU A 9 5.50 -10.59 21.35
N ASP A 10 4.97 -11.75 21.73
CA ASP A 10 5.60 -13.04 21.45
C ASP A 10 5.48 -13.37 19.96
N GLN A 11 6.62 -13.55 19.30
CA GLN A 11 6.68 -13.65 17.84
C GLN A 11 6.00 -14.93 17.31
N GLU A 12 6.17 -16.07 17.98
CA GLU A 12 5.55 -17.32 17.54
C GLU A 12 4.03 -17.25 17.65
N LYS A 13 3.51 -16.76 18.78
CA LYS A 13 2.07 -16.63 18.97
C LYS A 13 1.45 -15.61 18.03
N ALA A 14 2.14 -14.49 17.78
CA ALA A 14 1.69 -13.49 16.80
C ALA A 14 1.61 -14.08 15.39
N LEU A 15 2.61 -14.86 14.97
CA LEU A 15 2.61 -15.51 13.66
C LEU A 15 1.48 -16.56 13.52
N LEU A 16 1.20 -17.33 14.57
CA LEU A 16 0.08 -18.28 14.59
C LEU A 16 -1.28 -17.58 14.46
N LEU A 17 -1.46 -16.44 15.14
CA LEU A 17 -2.67 -15.63 15.00
C LEU A 17 -2.82 -15.12 13.55
N LEU A 18 -1.74 -14.57 12.98
CA LEU A 18 -1.74 -14.03 11.62
C LEU A 18 -2.02 -15.13 10.58
N ASP A 19 -1.49 -16.34 10.78
CA ASP A 19 -1.78 -17.52 9.96
C ASP A 19 -3.28 -17.87 10.00
N GLY A 20 -3.88 -17.88 11.19
CA GLY A 20 -5.31 -18.13 11.37
C GLY A 20 -6.19 -17.09 10.68
N ILE A 21 -5.83 -15.80 10.79
CA ILE A 21 -6.52 -14.70 10.11
C ILE A 21 -6.38 -14.83 8.60
N TYR A 22 -5.16 -15.06 8.09
CA TYR A 22 -4.92 -15.24 6.66
C TYR A 22 -5.74 -16.42 6.10
N SER A 23 -5.68 -17.58 6.76
CA SER A 23 -6.40 -18.78 6.33
C SER A 23 -7.91 -18.61 6.34
N THR A 24 -8.46 -17.89 7.32
CA THR A 24 -9.90 -17.67 7.43
C THR A 24 -10.37 -16.61 6.43
N VAL A 25 -9.77 -15.41 6.48
CA VAL A 25 -10.23 -14.27 5.68
C VAL A 25 -9.87 -14.43 4.20
N VAL A 26 -8.65 -14.83 3.88
CA VAL A 26 -8.19 -14.89 2.48
C VAL A 26 -8.58 -16.20 1.83
N VAL A 27 -8.31 -17.33 2.47
CA VAL A 27 -8.52 -18.63 1.81
C VAL A 27 -9.98 -19.05 1.89
N ARG A 28 -10.61 -19.00 3.07
CA ARG A 28 -12.00 -19.46 3.22
C ARG A 28 -13.01 -18.43 2.70
N ASP A 29 -12.98 -17.21 3.23
CA ASP A 29 -14.07 -16.25 2.99
C ASP A 29 -14.10 -15.74 1.55
N ILE A 30 -12.94 -15.44 0.95
CA ILE A 30 -12.89 -15.01 -0.47
C ILE A 30 -13.36 -16.14 -1.38
N GLN A 31 -12.86 -17.37 -1.19
CA GLN A 31 -13.26 -18.49 -2.03
C GLN A 31 -14.74 -18.85 -1.89
N GLU A 32 -15.26 -18.86 -0.66
CA GLU A 32 -16.68 -19.13 -0.43
C GLU A 32 -17.57 -18.04 -1.02
N ARG A 33 -17.21 -16.76 -0.87
CA ARG A 33 -17.94 -15.63 -1.43
C ARG A 33 -18.04 -15.73 -2.95
N GLU A 34 -16.92 -16.01 -3.61
CA GLU A 34 -16.86 -16.08 -5.07
C GLU A 34 -17.57 -17.32 -5.62
N LYS A 35 -17.50 -18.45 -4.89
CA LYS A 35 -18.30 -19.64 -5.19
C LYS A 35 -19.80 -19.36 -5.12
N ARG A 36 -20.27 -18.60 -4.12
CA ARG A 36 -21.69 -18.20 -3.99
C ARG A 36 -22.15 -17.28 -5.11
N ARG A 37 -21.26 -16.43 -5.65
CA ARG A 37 -21.53 -15.55 -6.79
C ARG A 37 -21.51 -16.25 -8.15
N GLY A 38 -21.22 -17.56 -8.19
CA GLY A 38 -21.10 -18.32 -9.44
C GLY A 38 -19.82 -18.00 -10.23
N GLN A 39 -18.92 -17.19 -9.68
CA GLN A 39 -17.66 -16.79 -10.31
C GLN A 39 -16.62 -17.91 -10.11
N ARG A 40 -16.63 -18.90 -11.02
CA ARG A 40 -15.66 -20.01 -11.03
C ARG A 40 -14.20 -19.58 -11.29
N GLN A 41 -13.94 -18.31 -11.56
CA GLN A 41 -12.60 -17.81 -11.88
C GLN A 41 -11.67 -17.81 -10.65
N ILE A 42 -12.23 -17.78 -9.42
CA ILE A 42 -11.48 -17.72 -8.15
C ILE A 42 -11.57 -19.07 -7.42
N ALA A 43 -11.22 -20.16 -8.13
CA ALA A 43 -11.23 -21.51 -7.58
C ALA A 43 -9.86 -21.98 -7.08
N ASP A 44 -8.77 -21.34 -7.54
CA ASP A 44 -7.41 -21.79 -7.27
C ASP A 44 -6.80 -21.04 -6.08
N SER A 45 -6.73 -21.73 -4.94
CA SER A 45 -6.10 -21.21 -3.71
C SER A 45 -4.60 -20.96 -3.88
N ALA A 46 -3.91 -21.76 -4.71
CA ALA A 46 -2.49 -21.60 -4.95
C ALA A 46 -2.22 -20.33 -5.76
N LEU A 47 -3.03 -20.06 -6.77
CA LEU A 47 -2.95 -18.81 -7.54
C LEU A 47 -3.29 -17.59 -6.68
N LEU A 48 -4.35 -17.67 -5.85
CA LEU A 48 -4.70 -16.59 -4.92
C LEU A 48 -3.52 -16.25 -4.01
N ARG A 49 -2.92 -17.26 -3.36
CA ARG A 49 -1.77 -17.07 -2.46
C ARG A 49 -0.60 -16.41 -3.17
N LYS A 50 -0.31 -16.79 -4.42
CA LYS A 50 0.78 -16.21 -5.21
C LYS A 50 0.49 -14.76 -5.60
N ILE A 51 -0.74 -14.43 -5.97
CA ILE A 51 -1.15 -13.04 -6.23
C ILE A 51 -1.01 -12.19 -4.97
N VAL A 52 -1.43 -12.70 -3.81
CA VAL A 52 -1.28 -12.01 -2.52
C VAL A 52 0.19 -11.76 -2.18
N LEU A 53 1.06 -12.77 -2.34
CA LEU A 53 2.51 -12.62 -2.13
C LEU A 53 3.10 -11.56 -3.06
N SER A 54 2.76 -11.60 -4.35
CA SER A 54 3.25 -10.62 -5.32
C SER A 54 2.78 -9.20 -5.02
N LEU A 55 1.51 -9.02 -4.61
CA LEU A 55 1.00 -7.71 -4.19
C LEU A 55 1.65 -7.22 -2.89
N ALA A 56 1.85 -8.11 -1.92
CA ALA A 56 2.50 -7.76 -0.65
C ALA A 56 3.97 -7.35 -0.85
N ASP A 57 4.66 -7.96 -1.81
CA ASP A 57 6.04 -7.63 -2.17
C ASP A 57 6.12 -6.28 -2.90
N ASN A 58 5.06 -5.93 -3.63
CA ASN A 58 4.97 -4.70 -4.41
C ASN A 58 4.07 -3.62 -3.78
N ILE A 59 3.92 -3.62 -2.44
CA ILE A 59 3.18 -2.54 -1.77
C ILE A 59 3.80 -1.19 -2.08
N GLY A 60 2.97 -0.16 -2.29
CA GLY A 60 3.44 1.18 -2.64
C GLY A 60 4.05 1.32 -4.05
N ASN A 61 4.25 0.24 -4.79
CA ASN A 61 4.72 0.29 -6.17
C ASN A 61 3.55 0.41 -7.17
N MET A 62 3.82 1.08 -8.30
CA MET A 62 2.89 1.10 -9.43
C MET A 62 2.89 -0.26 -10.13
N VAL A 63 1.80 -1.01 -10.01
CA VAL A 63 1.67 -2.33 -10.64
C VAL A 63 0.44 -2.42 -11.54
N SER A 64 0.59 -3.14 -12.66
CA SER A 64 -0.52 -3.53 -13.53
C SER A 64 -0.86 -5.01 -13.35
N SER A 65 -2.11 -5.38 -13.60
CA SER A 65 -2.55 -6.79 -13.62
C SER A 65 -1.71 -7.65 -14.57
N SER A 66 -1.31 -7.09 -15.72
CA SER A 66 -0.40 -7.71 -16.68
C SER A 66 1.01 -7.92 -16.12
N SER A 67 1.54 -6.95 -15.36
CA SER A 67 2.86 -7.07 -14.72
C SER A 67 2.85 -8.19 -13.67
N ILE A 68 1.82 -8.23 -12.83
CA ILE A 68 1.66 -9.30 -11.82
C ILE A 68 1.58 -10.66 -12.51
N GLY A 69 0.78 -10.80 -13.57
CA GLY A 69 0.69 -12.05 -14.34
C GLY A 69 2.02 -12.46 -14.98
N ASN A 70 2.85 -11.51 -15.41
CA ASN A 70 4.19 -11.78 -15.94
C ASN A 70 5.14 -12.26 -14.85
N THR A 71 5.18 -11.58 -13.69
CA THR A 71 6.03 -11.96 -12.56
C THR A 71 5.72 -13.38 -12.11
N LEU A 72 4.43 -13.72 -11.95
CA LEU A 72 3.99 -15.05 -11.56
C LEU A 72 4.38 -16.16 -12.57
N ALA A 73 4.39 -15.85 -13.87
CA ALA A 73 4.83 -16.77 -14.90
C ALA A 73 6.36 -16.95 -14.93
N ASN A 74 7.10 -15.85 -14.75
CA ASN A 74 8.56 -15.84 -14.83
C ASN A 74 9.22 -16.50 -13.61
N GLU A 75 8.67 -16.35 -12.42
CA GLU A 75 9.18 -16.96 -11.18
C GLU A 75 8.96 -18.48 -11.11
N GLY A 76 8.40 -19.10 -12.16
CA GLY A 76 8.15 -20.54 -12.19
C GLY A 76 7.08 -21.00 -11.19
N LEU A 77 6.42 -20.05 -10.51
CA LEU A 77 5.41 -20.33 -9.49
C LEU A 77 4.17 -21.02 -10.07
N LEU A 78 4.00 -21.09 -11.38
CA LEU A 78 2.89 -21.80 -12.05
C LEU A 78 3.28 -23.22 -12.53
N ARG A 79 4.45 -23.74 -12.13
CA ARG A 79 4.95 -25.05 -12.59
C ARG A 79 4.42 -26.26 -11.80
N ASP A 80 3.87 -26.06 -10.60
CA ASP A 80 3.23 -27.13 -9.81
C ASP A 80 1.72 -27.23 -10.11
N GLY A 81 1.35 -28.23 -10.91
CA GLY A 81 -0.02 -28.78 -11.00
C GLY A 81 -1.11 -27.90 -11.65
N ARG A 82 -1.86 -28.48 -12.60
CA ARG A 82 -3.08 -27.98 -13.31
C ARG A 82 -2.99 -26.63 -14.07
N CYS A 83 -2.16 -25.68 -13.68
CA CYS A 83 -2.08 -24.34 -14.28
C CYS A 83 -0.75 -24.10 -15.00
N LYS A 84 -0.49 -24.85 -16.08
CA LYS A 84 0.76 -24.79 -16.87
C LYS A 84 1.00 -23.50 -17.68
N GLY A 85 0.19 -22.46 -17.53
CA GLY A 85 0.23 -21.28 -18.38
C GLY A 85 0.12 -19.97 -17.61
N LYS A 86 0.66 -18.89 -18.19
CA LYS A 86 0.50 -17.52 -17.69
C LYS A 86 -1.00 -17.22 -17.50
N PRO A 87 -1.45 -16.81 -16.30
CA PRO A 87 -2.85 -16.44 -16.09
C PRO A 87 -3.17 -15.24 -16.97
N SER A 88 -4.39 -15.23 -17.54
CA SER A 88 -4.84 -14.09 -18.32
C SER A 88 -4.90 -12.85 -17.43
N ALA A 89 -4.66 -11.66 -18.00
CA ALA A 89 -4.75 -10.41 -17.25
C ALA A 89 -6.14 -10.22 -16.61
N HIS A 90 -7.19 -10.69 -17.29
CA HIS A 90 -8.56 -10.70 -16.77
C HIS A 90 -8.69 -11.60 -15.53
N THR A 91 -8.07 -12.77 -15.54
CA THR A 91 -8.06 -13.67 -14.37
C THR A 91 -7.37 -12.97 -13.20
N VAL A 92 -6.15 -12.46 -13.39
CA VAL A 92 -5.42 -11.75 -12.31
C VAL A 92 -6.24 -10.58 -11.77
N GLN A 93 -6.87 -9.79 -12.64
CA GLN A 93 -7.71 -8.68 -12.24
C GLN A 93 -8.92 -9.12 -11.41
N ALA A 94 -9.56 -10.25 -11.72
CA ALA A 94 -10.65 -10.79 -10.91
C ALA A 94 -10.19 -11.14 -9.48
N TYR A 95 -9.01 -11.78 -9.32
CA TYR A 95 -8.46 -12.07 -8.00
C TYR A 95 -8.10 -10.79 -7.22
N ILE A 96 -7.50 -9.79 -7.88
CA ILE A 96 -7.21 -8.49 -7.26
C ILE A 96 -8.52 -7.84 -6.80
N GLN A 97 -9.55 -7.82 -7.64
CA GLN A 97 -10.85 -7.25 -7.31
C GLN A 97 -11.47 -7.94 -6.08
N ALA A 98 -11.39 -9.27 -5.98
CA ALA A 98 -11.88 -10.00 -4.82
C ALA A 98 -11.09 -9.67 -3.54
N LEU A 99 -9.78 -9.41 -3.65
CA LEU A 99 -8.94 -8.95 -2.54
C LEU A 99 -9.24 -7.51 -2.09
N LEU A 100 -9.65 -6.65 -3.02
CA LEU A 100 -10.13 -5.30 -2.70
C LEU A 100 -11.50 -5.36 -2.00
N GLU A 101 -12.42 -6.18 -2.48
CA GLU A 101 -13.76 -6.35 -1.90
C GLU A 101 -13.76 -7.06 -0.54
N SER A 102 -12.68 -7.78 -0.21
CA SER A 102 -12.46 -8.35 1.13
C SER A 102 -11.74 -7.38 2.06
N TYR A 103 -11.39 -6.18 1.60
CA TYR A 103 -10.59 -5.19 2.34
C TYR A 103 -9.22 -5.71 2.79
N PHE A 104 -8.70 -6.74 2.11
CA PHE A 104 -7.36 -7.26 2.39
C PHE A 104 -6.28 -6.35 1.79
N PHE A 105 -6.58 -5.78 0.62
CA PHE A 105 -5.82 -4.70 0.00
C PHE A 105 -6.72 -3.49 -0.27
N TYR A 106 -6.10 -2.32 -0.35
CA TYR A 106 -6.72 -1.07 -0.75
C TYR A 106 -6.02 -0.55 -2.01
N GLU A 107 -6.83 -0.20 -3.01
CA GLU A 107 -6.33 0.47 -4.21
C GLU A 107 -6.32 1.99 -3.97
N ILE A 108 -5.19 2.63 -4.27
CA ILE A 108 -5.10 4.09 -4.32
C ILE A 108 -4.94 4.55 -5.76
N LYS A 109 -5.78 5.51 -6.14
CA LYS A 109 -5.80 6.10 -7.48
C LYS A 109 -4.77 7.21 -7.60
N ARG A 110 -4.33 7.47 -8.84
CA ARG A 110 -3.40 8.55 -9.15
C ARG A 110 -4.17 9.77 -9.65
N PHE A 111 -3.76 10.94 -9.18
CA PHE A 111 -4.32 12.22 -9.54
C PHE A 111 -3.24 13.10 -10.17
N ASP A 112 -3.46 13.56 -11.40
CA ASP A 112 -2.60 14.55 -12.03
C ASP A 112 -2.88 15.93 -11.43
N ILE A 113 -1.92 16.47 -10.68
CA ILE A 113 -2.07 17.76 -10.00
C ILE A 113 -2.19 18.91 -11.02
N LYS A 114 -1.50 18.82 -12.17
CA LYS A 114 -1.56 19.85 -13.23
C LYS A 114 -2.81 19.69 -14.09
N GLY A 115 -3.09 18.46 -14.52
CA GLY A 115 -4.26 18.12 -15.34
C GLY A 115 -5.59 18.19 -14.59
N LYS A 116 -5.54 18.13 -13.25
CA LYS A 116 -6.70 18.07 -12.35
C LYS A 116 -7.63 16.90 -12.66
N GLU A 117 -7.07 15.76 -13.03
CA GLU A 117 -7.82 14.56 -13.40
C GLU A 117 -7.24 13.30 -12.77
N TYR A 118 -8.10 12.31 -12.55
CA TYR A 118 -7.65 10.98 -12.15
C TYR A 118 -7.14 10.21 -13.36
N LEU A 119 -5.94 9.67 -13.24
CA LEU A 119 -5.34 8.83 -14.27
C LEU A 119 -6.04 7.47 -14.27
N ARG A 120 -6.40 7.00 -15.46
CA ARG A 120 -7.12 5.72 -15.65
C ARG A 120 -6.23 4.47 -15.51
N THR A 121 -4.92 4.63 -15.46
CA THR A 121 -3.96 3.53 -15.51
C THR A 121 -3.04 3.51 -14.30
N LEU A 122 -2.69 2.29 -13.86
CA LEU A 122 -1.72 1.99 -12.80
C LEU A 122 -2.13 2.56 -11.43
N GLY A 123 -2.65 1.69 -10.56
CA GLY A 123 -2.84 1.97 -9.14
C GLY A 123 -1.65 1.49 -8.31
N LYS A 124 -1.52 2.03 -7.09
CA LYS A 124 -0.74 1.38 -6.03
C LYS A 124 -1.70 0.58 -5.15
N TYR A 125 -1.18 -0.44 -4.49
CA TYR A 125 -1.93 -1.24 -3.54
C TYR A 125 -1.24 -1.20 -2.19
N TYR A 126 -2.04 -1.00 -1.15
CA TYR A 126 -1.59 -1.06 0.25
C TYR A 126 -2.33 -2.20 0.96
N ILE A 127 -1.61 -2.94 1.79
CA ILE A 127 -2.19 -4.03 2.58
C ILE A 127 -2.87 -3.46 3.82
N VAL A 128 -3.90 -4.13 4.32
CA VAL A 128 -4.64 -3.70 5.52
C VAL A 128 -3.80 -3.71 6.81
N ASP A 129 -2.77 -4.55 6.88
CA ASP A 129 -1.94 -4.71 8.07
C ASP A 129 -0.50 -5.10 7.70
N ILE A 130 0.48 -4.38 8.23
CA ILE A 130 1.92 -4.63 8.00
C ILE A 130 2.37 -5.97 8.61
N GLY A 131 1.74 -6.40 9.70
CA GLY A 131 1.96 -7.71 10.29
C GLY A 131 1.61 -8.84 9.33
N LEU A 132 0.51 -8.72 8.57
CA LEU A 132 0.15 -9.69 7.53
C LEU A 132 1.19 -9.72 6.40
N ARG A 133 1.72 -8.57 5.99
CA ARG A 133 2.84 -8.51 5.03
C ARG A 133 4.06 -9.25 5.55
N ASN A 134 4.45 -8.97 6.79
CA ASN A 134 5.64 -9.57 7.41
C ASN A 134 5.46 -11.08 7.61
N TYR A 135 4.24 -11.54 7.93
CA TYR A 135 3.92 -12.97 7.95
C TYR A 135 4.08 -13.61 6.56
N LEU A 136 3.66 -12.92 5.49
CA LEU A 136 3.72 -13.44 4.12
C LEU A 136 5.14 -13.48 3.53
N LEU A 137 5.95 -12.45 3.77
CA LEU A 137 7.27 -12.27 3.13
C LEU A 137 8.46 -12.51 4.07
N GLY A 138 8.19 -12.64 5.36
CA GLY A 138 9.20 -12.56 6.42
C GLY A 138 9.57 -11.11 6.76
N PHE A 139 10.41 -10.96 7.78
CA PHE A 139 10.97 -9.68 8.19
C PHE A 139 12.13 -9.32 7.26
N ARG A 140 11.87 -8.46 6.27
CA ARG A 140 12.88 -7.94 5.35
C ARG A 140 12.92 -6.42 5.46
N GLU A 141 14.10 -5.85 5.71
CA GLU A 141 14.30 -4.39 5.83
C GLU A 141 14.24 -3.64 4.49
N ARG A 142 14.26 -4.35 3.34
CA ARG A 142 14.42 -3.73 2.02
C ARG A 142 13.32 -2.73 1.63
N ASP A 143 12.13 -2.83 2.23
CA ASP A 143 10.94 -2.06 1.84
C ASP A 143 10.33 -1.26 3.01
N SER A 144 11.16 -0.88 3.99
CA SER A 144 10.74 -0.09 5.16
C SER A 144 10.07 1.23 4.78
N GLY A 145 10.53 1.90 3.70
CA GLY A 145 9.88 3.09 3.15
C GLY A 145 8.42 2.84 2.71
N HIS A 146 8.18 1.83 1.88
CA HIS A 146 6.82 1.50 1.42
C HIS A 146 5.92 1.00 2.56
N ALA A 147 6.48 0.28 3.54
CA ALA A 147 5.73 -0.10 4.73
C ALA A 147 5.31 1.14 5.55
N THR A 148 6.19 2.13 5.65
CA THR A 148 5.91 3.41 6.31
C THR A 148 4.83 4.20 5.57
N GLU A 149 4.91 4.28 4.24
CA GLU A 149 3.85 4.86 3.41
C GLU A 149 2.50 4.17 3.64
N ASN A 150 2.46 2.84 3.68
CA ASN A 150 1.24 2.09 3.93
C ASN A 150 0.64 2.42 5.30
N VAL A 151 1.46 2.59 6.34
CA VAL A 151 0.98 3.01 7.67
C VAL A 151 0.35 4.40 7.60
N VAL A 152 1.02 5.36 6.95
CA VAL A 152 0.50 6.72 6.75
C VAL A 152 -0.81 6.69 5.96
N TYR A 153 -0.88 5.90 4.90
CA TYR A 153 -2.09 5.73 4.09
C TYR A 153 -3.28 5.24 4.93
N LEU A 154 -3.11 4.16 5.69
CA LEU A 154 -4.17 3.62 6.54
C LEU A 154 -4.60 4.62 7.61
N GLU A 155 -3.65 5.38 8.16
CA GLU A 155 -3.94 6.42 9.13
C GLU A 155 -4.73 7.58 8.52
N LEU A 156 -4.41 8.00 7.29
CA LEU A 156 -5.18 9.02 6.58
C LEU A 156 -6.63 8.56 6.32
N LEU A 157 -6.82 7.28 5.93
CA LEU A 157 -8.15 6.69 5.83
C LEU A 157 -8.87 6.68 7.18
N ARG A 158 -8.18 6.30 8.27
CA ARG A 158 -8.75 6.31 9.63
C ARG A 158 -9.19 7.70 10.06
N ARG A 159 -8.44 8.73 9.67
CA ARG A 159 -8.80 10.15 9.89
C ARG A 159 -9.91 10.63 8.96
N GLY A 160 -10.40 9.82 8.02
CA GLY A 160 -11.53 10.13 7.14
C GLY A 160 -11.16 10.98 5.93
N TYR A 161 -9.91 10.92 5.47
CA TYR A 161 -9.52 11.57 4.22
C TYR A 161 -9.78 10.66 3.02
N ASP A 162 -10.17 11.27 1.91
CA ASP A 162 -10.03 10.68 0.58
C ASP A 162 -8.57 10.85 0.14
N VAL A 163 -7.89 9.73 -0.15
CA VAL A 163 -6.45 9.73 -0.41
C VAL A 163 -6.17 9.32 -1.86
N ALA A 164 -5.30 10.07 -2.52
CA ALA A 164 -4.83 9.78 -3.88
C ALA A 164 -3.32 10.00 -3.97
N VAL A 165 -2.65 9.32 -4.90
CA VAL A 165 -1.24 9.58 -5.23
C VAL A 165 -1.16 10.81 -6.12
N GLY A 166 -0.28 11.76 -5.83
CA GLY A 166 -0.18 13.00 -6.58
C GLY A 166 0.89 12.98 -7.66
N LYS A 167 0.54 13.06 -8.94
CA LYS A 167 1.52 13.21 -10.02
C LYS A 167 1.78 14.69 -10.31
N ILE A 168 3.05 15.09 -10.29
CA ILE A 168 3.50 16.45 -10.66
C ILE A 168 4.64 16.39 -11.67
N GLY A 169 4.32 16.59 -12.96
CA GLY A 169 5.29 16.41 -14.03
C GLY A 169 5.79 14.96 -14.11
N ASN A 170 7.09 14.77 -13.86
CA ASN A 170 7.74 13.45 -13.80
C ASN A 170 7.95 12.95 -12.37
N SER A 171 7.57 13.74 -11.38
CA SER A 171 7.69 13.39 -9.96
C SER A 171 6.34 13.00 -9.39
N GLU A 172 6.37 12.35 -8.24
CA GLU A 172 5.21 11.92 -7.49
C GLU A 172 5.29 12.49 -6.07
N VAL A 173 4.14 12.89 -5.54
CA VAL A 173 3.91 13.12 -4.12
C VAL A 173 3.14 11.91 -3.61
N ASP A 174 3.59 11.34 -2.49
CA ASP A 174 3.05 10.07 -2.01
C ASP A 174 1.54 10.15 -1.80
N PHE A 175 1.07 11.21 -1.12
CA PHE A 175 -0.35 11.38 -0.83
C PHE A 175 -0.85 12.81 -1.03
N ILE A 176 -2.00 12.89 -1.68
CA ILE A 176 -2.96 13.99 -1.61
C ILE A 176 -4.08 13.50 -0.71
N ALA A 177 -4.24 14.13 0.44
CA ALA A 177 -5.32 13.85 1.38
C ALA A 177 -6.36 14.97 1.31
N ALA A 178 -7.61 14.63 1.03
CA ALA A 178 -8.68 15.61 0.87
C ALA A 178 -9.92 15.24 1.70
N LYS A 179 -10.59 16.28 2.21
CA LYS A 179 -11.93 16.27 2.80
C LYS A 179 -12.72 17.43 2.19
N ALA A 180 -13.97 17.62 2.61
CA ALA A 180 -14.85 18.65 2.07
C ALA A 180 -14.27 20.07 2.11
N ASP A 181 -13.51 20.40 3.15
CA ASP A 181 -12.98 21.73 3.47
C ASP A 181 -11.45 21.80 3.53
N GLU A 182 -10.78 20.65 3.41
CA GLU A 182 -9.35 20.53 3.67
C GLU A 182 -8.67 19.72 2.57
N LYS A 183 -7.52 20.19 2.11
CA LYS A 183 -6.63 19.45 1.22
C LYS A 183 -5.20 19.60 1.71
N LYS A 184 -4.46 18.49 1.73
CA LYS A 184 -3.05 18.44 2.13
C LYS A 184 -2.25 17.59 1.17
N TYR A 185 -0.97 17.94 1.05
CA TYR A 185 0.04 17.14 0.38
C TYR A 185 0.97 16.57 1.43
N ILE A 186 1.21 15.27 1.36
CA ILE A 186 2.02 14.53 2.32
C ILE A 186 3.07 13.74 1.55
N GLN A 187 4.33 13.96 1.93
CA GLN A 187 5.48 13.16 1.50
C GLN A 187 5.98 12.38 2.71
N VAL A 188 6.37 11.13 2.52
CA VAL A 188 6.83 10.22 3.57
C VAL A 188 8.27 9.81 3.28
N THR A 189 9.13 9.89 4.28
CA THR A 189 10.53 9.48 4.16
C THR A 189 11.04 8.95 5.49
N GLU A 190 12.11 8.16 5.49
CA GLU A 190 12.69 7.65 6.74
C GLU A 190 13.46 8.73 7.48
N SER A 191 14.31 9.49 6.77
CA SER A 191 15.17 10.52 7.38
C SER A 191 15.33 11.74 6.48
N MET A 192 15.31 12.91 7.10
CA MET A 192 15.54 14.22 6.48
C MET A 192 16.94 14.79 6.77
N VAL A 193 17.83 13.98 7.36
CA VAL A 193 19.19 14.41 7.76
C VAL A 193 20.10 14.63 6.55
N SER A 194 20.04 13.74 5.56
CA SER A 194 20.83 13.87 4.32
C SER A 194 20.30 15.01 3.44
N GLU A 195 21.19 15.90 2.99
CA GLU A 195 20.83 16.96 2.04
C GLU A 195 20.29 16.41 0.71
N ASP A 196 20.83 15.29 0.23
CA ASP A 196 20.40 14.69 -1.04
C ASP A 196 18.96 14.16 -0.94
N VAL A 197 18.66 13.47 0.17
CA VAL A 197 17.29 12.99 0.45
C VAL A 197 16.36 14.18 0.59
N ARG A 198 16.74 15.17 1.40
CA ARG A 198 15.95 16.39 1.61
C ARG A 198 15.61 17.11 0.30
N ARG A 199 16.59 17.32 -0.59
CA ARG A 199 16.36 17.94 -1.90
C ARG A 199 15.40 17.11 -2.75
N ARG A 200 15.55 15.79 -2.75
CA ARG A 200 14.68 14.87 -3.49
C ARG A 200 13.24 14.91 -2.99
N GLU A 201 13.02 14.84 -1.67
CA GLU A 201 11.69 14.82 -1.06
C GLU A 201 10.98 16.19 -1.13
N LEU A 202 11.72 17.31 -1.05
CA LEU A 202 11.14 18.66 -1.15
C LEU A 202 10.82 19.06 -2.59
N ALA A 203 11.57 18.58 -3.58
CA ALA A 203 11.43 18.98 -4.98
C ALA A 203 10.01 18.83 -5.56
N PRO A 204 9.27 17.71 -5.37
CA PRO A 204 7.90 17.61 -5.87
C PRO A 204 6.95 18.55 -5.13
N MET A 205 7.16 18.76 -3.82
CA MET A 205 6.32 19.60 -2.98
C MET A 205 6.44 21.08 -3.34
N GLN A 206 7.66 21.56 -3.63
CA GLN A 206 7.92 22.94 -4.05
C GLN A 206 7.36 23.27 -5.44
N GLN A 207 7.12 22.27 -6.29
CA GLN A 207 6.51 22.48 -7.61
C GLN A 207 5.00 22.76 -7.55
N ILE A 208 4.36 22.44 -6.43
CA ILE A 208 2.93 22.64 -6.23
C ILE A 208 2.69 24.10 -5.82
N ARG A 209 2.11 24.89 -6.73
CA ARG A 209 1.94 26.35 -6.60
C ARG A 209 0.67 26.79 -5.85
N ASP A 210 -0.10 25.87 -5.30
CA ASP A 210 -1.24 26.23 -4.46
C ASP A 210 -0.80 26.51 -3.01
N ASN A 211 -1.73 27.03 -2.21
CA ASN A 211 -1.49 27.39 -0.81
C ASN A 211 -1.99 26.33 0.17
N TYR A 212 -2.32 25.11 -0.30
CA TYR A 212 -2.70 24.04 0.60
C TYR A 212 -1.51 23.55 1.41
N GLU A 213 -1.81 22.97 2.57
CA GLU A 213 -0.82 22.49 3.51
C GLU A 213 0.08 21.41 2.88
N LYS A 214 1.37 21.52 3.14
CA LYS A 214 2.42 20.63 2.64
C LYS A 214 3.23 20.13 3.82
N THR A 215 3.28 18.81 3.99
CA THR A 215 3.94 18.19 5.15
C THR A 215 4.82 17.03 4.70
N ILE A 216 6.03 16.96 5.23
CA ILE A 216 6.93 15.81 5.16
C ILE A 216 6.85 15.08 6.50
N LEU A 217 6.44 13.82 6.47
CA LEU A 217 6.46 12.92 7.61
C LEU A 217 7.72 12.07 7.57
N SER A 218 8.45 12.01 8.68
CA SER A 218 9.63 11.16 8.78
C SER A 218 9.91 10.61 10.15
N LEU A 219 10.54 9.43 10.20
CA LEU A 219 11.01 8.84 11.47
C LEU A 219 12.11 9.69 12.11
N ASP A 220 12.95 10.30 11.27
CA ASP A 220 14.01 11.22 11.68
C ASP A 220 13.89 12.56 10.90
N PRO A 221 13.09 13.52 11.39
CA PRO A 221 12.90 14.82 10.73
C PRO A 221 14.12 15.75 10.81
N GLY A 222 15.12 15.41 11.63
CA GLY A 222 16.22 16.31 11.95
C GLY A 222 15.77 17.53 12.78
N LEU A 223 16.58 18.59 12.75
CA LEU A 223 16.38 19.79 13.60
C LEU A 223 15.48 20.87 12.98
N VAL A 224 15.26 20.82 11.67
CA VAL A 224 14.54 21.87 10.94
C VAL A 224 13.08 21.46 10.80
N SER A 225 12.19 22.23 11.41
CA SER A 225 10.74 21.94 11.44
C SER A 225 9.98 22.47 10.21
N SER A 226 10.60 23.29 9.37
CA SER A 226 9.96 23.86 8.17
C SER A 226 10.98 24.25 7.10
N TYR A 227 10.65 23.98 5.84
CA TYR A 227 11.43 24.32 4.65
C TYR A 227 10.52 25.09 3.67
N ASP A 228 10.73 26.40 3.50
CA ASP A 228 9.94 27.24 2.58
C ASP A 228 8.40 27.11 2.75
N GLY A 229 7.94 26.94 4.00
CA GLY A 229 6.52 26.74 4.34
C GLY A 229 6.04 25.28 4.28
N ILE A 230 6.90 24.34 3.86
CA ILE A 230 6.65 22.89 3.94
C ILE A 230 7.03 22.42 5.34
N ARG A 231 6.08 21.87 6.10
CA ARG A 231 6.31 21.39 7.47
C ARG A 231 7.09 20.09 7.45
N SER A 232 8.05 19.92 8.34
CA SER A 232 8.72 18.64 8.60
C SER A 232 8.33 18.16 9.99
N VAL A 233 7.70 16.99 10.04
CA VAL A 233 7.03 16.49 11.25
C VAL A 233 7.50 15.06 11.53
N SER A 234 7.74 14.76 12.79
CA SER A 234 7.99 13.41 13.27
C SER A 234 6.78 12.53 12.96
N LEU A 235 7.00 11.44 12.24
CA LEU A 235 5.95 10.48 11.90
C LEU A 235 5.33 9.89 13.17
N ILE A 236 6.14 9.61 14.18
CA ILE A 236 5.67 9.01 15.45
C ILE A 236 4.74 9.99 16.16
N ASP A 237 5.14 11.26 16.28
CA ASP A 237 4.32 12.27 16.93
C ASP A 237 3.01 12.47 16.17
N TRP A 238 3.08 12.54 14.84
CA TRP A 238 1.90 12.63 13.98
C TRP A 238 0.94 11.46 14.19
N LEU A 239 1.43 10.22 14.34
CA LEU A 239 0.61 9.04 14.61
C LEU A 239 -0.05 9.05 16.00
N LEU A 240 0.58 9.73 16.97
CA LEU A 240 0.07 9.83 18.35
C LEU A 240 -0.92 10.99 18.54
N GLU A 241 -0.91 11.98 17.64
CA GLU A 241 -1.92 13.04 17.59
C GLU A 241 -3.30 12.46 17.25
N LYS A 242 -4.33 12.84 18.04
CA LYS A 242 -5.71 12.34 17.90
C LYS A 242 -6.55 13.20 16.98
#